data_AF-A0A953P226-F1
#
_entry.id   AF-A0A953P226-F1
#
_cell.length_a   1.000
_cell.length_b   1.000
_cell.length_c   1.000
_cell.angle_alpha   90.00
_cell.angle_beta   90.00
_cell.angle_gamma   90.00
#
_symmetry.space_group_name_H-M   'P 1'
#
loop_
_entity.id
_entity.type
_entity.pdbx_description
1 polymer ?
#
loop_
_entity_poly.entity_id
_entity_poly.type
_entity_poly.pdbx_seq_one_letter_code
_entity_poly.pdbx_strand_id
1 'polypeptide(L)'
;MNYIKDTACAQPAMQPLTGDSLWSGLSGFAARHSASLSRWTSAAREFSTDLRANDPLFFHLGWMMQALIPLFGGMALAGHFYGVHPLNVNPWIKPIKFATSFSTFLWTIAPMLLALRMPGWQRKIARQAIAFGAIMEMVFLSAQAWRGVYFTGAPTLTDSIILQGASAMISIVSTVCLGMTVVYFFNSRVALTDKTMIAAIRFSLVIFMIGNAVGGYMLARGSHTVGAPDGGPGMPFTNWSTIGGDLRVAHFIAIHAIQILPLLAWALKEMMPAAPEVRRKLALYAASALLTLAVAGTFVQAALAHPLLPR
;
A
#
# COMPACT_ATOMS: atom_id res chain seq x y z
N MET A 1 61.79 -16.32 2.00
CA MET A 1 62.18 -15.18 1.14
C MET A 1 62.02 -15.64 -0.31
N ASN A 2 61.18 -14.94 -1.08
CA ASN A 2 60.75 -15.08 -2.48
C ASN A 2 61.51 -16.03 -3.42
N TYR A 3 60.76 -16.73 -4.29
CA TYR A 3 60.89 -16.57 -5.74
C TYR A 3 59.62 -17.01 -6.49
N ILE A 4 59.27 -16.17 -7.47
CA ILE A 4 58.11 -16.17 -8.39
C ILE A 4 58.19 -17.35 -9.37
N LYS A 5 57.04 -17.98 -9.70
CA LYS A 5 56.82 -18.67 -10.97
C LYS A 5 55.41 -18.39 -11.51
N ASP A 6 55.42 -17.96 -12.76
CA ASP A 6 54.30 -17.59 -13.61
C ASP A 6 53.30 -18.73 -13.83
N THR A 7 52.01 -18.42 -13.67
CA THR A 7 50.92 -19.12 -14.37
C THR A 7 50.11 -18.08 -15.11
N ALA A 8 50.36 -17.99 -16.42
CA ALA A 8 49.61 -17.17 -17.35
C ALA A 8 48.11 -17.50 -17.29
N CYS A 9 47.29 -16.48 -17.03
CA CYS A 9 45.85 -16.53 -17.15
C CYS A 9 45.51 -16.52 -18.66
N ALA A 10 45.13 -17.66 -19.22
CA ALA A 10 44.54 -17.72 -20.55
C ALA A 10 43.16 -17.05 -20.49
N GLN A 11 43.04 -15.82 -20.96
CA GLN A 11 41.74 -15.20 -21.20
C GLN A 11 41.02 -16.02 -22.28
N PRO A 12 39.77 -16.46 -22.06
CA PRO A 12 38.99 -17.08 -23.12
C PRO A 12 38.81 -16.05 -24.23
N ALA A 13 39.25 -16.40 -25.44
CA ALA A 13 39.06 -15.57 -26.62
C ALA A 13 37.57 -15.25 -26.76
N MET A 14 37.19 -13.97 -26.72
CA MET A 14 35.83 -13.55 -27.05
C MET A 14 35.58 -13.93 -28.50
N GLN A 15 34.75 -14.96 -28.71
CA GLN A 15 34.25 -15.29 -30.02
C GLN A 15 33.48 -14.09 -30.60
N PRO A 16 33.63 -13.77 -31.90
CA PRO A 16 32.85 -12.71 -32.51
C PRO A 16 31.36 -13.05 -32.37
N LEU A 17 30.56 -12.11 -31.86
CA LEU A 17 29.11 -12.24 -31.86
C LEU A 17 28.66 -12.32 -33.32
N THR A 18 28.42 -13.53 -33.81
CA THR A 18 27.77 -13.75 -35.12
C THR A 18 26.35 -13.20 -35.02
N GLY A 19 25.82 -12.61 -36.10
CA GLY A 19 24.46 -12.03 -36.11
C GLY A 19 23.41 -12.99 -35.54
N ASP A 20 23.54 -14.29 -35.82
CA ASP A 20 22.64 -15.35 -35.35
C ASP A 20 22.64 -15.54 -33.82
N SER A 21 23.76 -15.30 -33.14
CA SER A 21 23.86 -15.36 -31.66
C SER A 21 23.12 -14.20 -30.99
N LEU A 22 23.04 -13.05 -31.67
CA LEU A 22 22.38 -11.85 -31.18
C LEU A 22 20.86 -11.95 -31.36
N TRP A 23 20.41 -12.47 -32.51
CA TRP A 23 18.99 -12.71 -32.79
C TRP A 23 18.39 -13.88 -31.99
N SER A 24 19.16 -14.94 -31.70
CA SER A 24 18.75 -16.01 -30.79
C SER A 24 18.70 -15.57 -29.33
N GLY A 25 19.60 -14.69 -28.91
CA GLY A 25 19.55 -14.04 -27.59
C GLY A 25 18.32 -13.15 -27.42
N LEU A 26 18.00 -12.33 -28.44
CA LEU A 26 16.83 -11.45 -28.46
C LEU A 26 15.51 -12.23 -28.55
N SER A 27 15.44 -13.31 -29.34
CA SER A 27 14.25 -14.15 -29.42
C SER A 27 14.04 -14.96 -28.14
N GLY A 28 15.11 -15.47 -27.52
CA GLY A 28 15.05 -16.10 -26.20
C GLY A 28 14.66 -15.13 -25.08
N PHE A 29 15.13 -13.88 -25.13
CA PHE A 29 14.73 -12.83 -24.21
C PHE A 29 13.26 -12.44 -24.39
N ALA A 30 12.82 -12.25 -25.63
CA ALA A 30 11.43 -11.93 -25.97
C ALA A 30 10.47 -13.07 -25.61
N ALA A 31 10.85 -14.33 -25.84
CA ALA A 31 10.06 -15.50 -25.46
C ALA A 31 9.95 -15.68 -23.95
N ARG A 32 11.04 -15.42 -23.20
CA ARG A 32 10.98 -15.40 -21.72
C ARG A 32 10.13 -14.25 -21.19
N HIS A 33 10.21 -13.07 -21.82
CA HIS A 33 9.38 -11.92 -21.46
C HIS A 33 7.89 -12.16 -21.77
N SER A 34 7.55 -12.69 -22.94
CA SER A 34 6.17 -12.99 -23.32
C SER A 34 5.56 -14.08 -22.46
N ALA A 35 6.33 -15.13 -22.14
CA ALA A 35 5.92 -16.17 -21.19
C ALA A 35 5.76 -15.62 -19.76
N SER A 36 6.56 -14.63 -19.37
CA SER A 36 6.37 -13.98 -18.07
C SER A 36 5.08 -13.16 -18.05
N LEU A 37 4.87 -12.29 -19.05
CA LEU A 37 3.69 -11.42 -19.16
C LEU A 37 2.38 -12.23 -19.22
N SER A 38 2.36 -13.33 -19.99
CA SER A 38 1.19 -14.19 -20.05
C SER A 38 0.86 -14.79 -18.67
N ARG A 39 1.85 -15.22 -17.90
CA ARG A 39 1.66 -15.72 -16.53
C ARG A 39 1.08 -14.66 -15.58
N TRP A 40 1.57 -13.41 -15.62
CA TRP A 40 1.01 -12.32 -14.80
C TRP A 40 -0.45 -12.01 -15.16
N THR A 41 -0.77 -11.98 -16.46
CA THR A 41 -2.16 -11.74 -16.90
C THR A 41 -3.10 -12.87 -16.51
N SER A 42 -2.65 -14.13 -16.59
CA SER A 42 -3.43 -15.29 -16.14
C SER A 42 -3.66 -15.24 -14.63
N ALA A 43 -2.63 -14.93 -13.84
CA ALA A 43 -2.76 -14.81 -12.38
C ALA A 43 -3.72 -13.69 -11.96
N ALA A 44 -3.70 -12.54 -12.64
CA ALA A 44 -4.64 -11.46 -12.37
C ALA A 44 -6.10 -11.86 -12.67
N ARG A 45 -6.32 -12.62 -13.76
CA ARG A 45 -7.65 -13.15 -14.10
C ARG A 45 -8.12 -14.17 -13.08
N GLU A 46 -7.26 -15.12 -12.71
CA GLU A 46 -7.53 -16.16 -11.71
C GLU A 46 -7.86 -15.51 -10.35
N PHE A 47 -7.04 -14.56 -9.90
CA PHE A 47 -7.33 -13.78 -8.70
C PHE A 47 -8.69 -13.09 -8.77
N SER A 48 -9.02 -12.46 -9.90
CA SER A 48 -10.31 -11.80 -10.08
C SER A 48 -11.49 -12.78 -10.07
N THR A 49 -11.36 -13.95 -10.69
CA THR A 49 -12.42 -14.97 -10.69
C THR A 49 -12.62 -15.57 -9.31
N ASP A 50 -11.51 -15.87 -8.62
CA ASP A 50 -11.53 -16.45 -7.29
C ASP A 50 -12.09 -15.47 -6.26
N LEU A 51 -11.67 -14.20 -6.32
CA LEU A 51 -12.16 -13.18 -5.42
C LEU A 51 -13.66 -12.93 -5.62
N ARG A 52 -14.13 -12.87 -6.88
CA ARG A 52 -15.57 -12.74 -7.16
C ARG A 52 -16.37 -13.92 -6.62
N ALA A 53 -15.84 -15.14 -6.77
CA ALA A 53 -16.53 -16.36 -6.32
C ALA A 53 -16.56 -16.48 -4.79
N ASN A 54 -15.46 -16.16 -4.10
CA ASN A 54 -15.31 -16.40 -2.66
C ASN A 54 -15.66 -15.19 -1.79
N ASP A 55 -15.52 -13.97 -2.30
CA ASP A 55 -15.89 -12.74 -1.59
C ASP A 55 -16.49 -11.68 -2.55
N PRO A 56 -17.73 -11.90 -3.03
CA PRO A 56 -18.38 -10.96 -3.95
C PRO A 56 -18.57 -9.55 -3.34
N LEU A 57 -18.72 -9.45 -2.01
CA LEU A 57 -18.84 -8.16 -1.33
C LEU A 57 -17.60 -7.31 -1.54
N PHE A 58 -16.41 -7.82 -1.17
CA PHE A 58 -15.16 -7.07 -1.34
C PHE A 58 -14.76 -6.92 -2.81
N PHE A 59 -15.10 -7.89 -3.66
CA PHE A 59 -14.93 -7.77 -5.10
C PHE A 59 -15.69 -6.55 -5.67
N HIS A 60 -17.01 -6.51 -5.50
CA HIS A 60 -17.85 -5.45 -6.03
C HIS A 60 -17.60 -4.11 -5.35
N LEU A 61 -17.38 -4.10 -4.03
CA LEU A 61 -17.07 -2.87 -3.31
C LEU A 61 -15.74 -2.27 -3.78
N GLY A 62 -14.71 -3.08 -4.01
CA GLY A 62 -13.44 -2.59 -4.56
C GLY A 62 -13.59 -1.97 -5.95
N TRP A 63 -14.43 -2.53 -6.82
CA TRP A 63 -14.75 -1.94 -8.12
C TRP A 63 -15.59 -0.67 -8.02
N MET A 64 -16.53 -0.63 -7.07
CA MET A 64 -17.29 0.58 -6.76
C MET A 64 -16.34 1.71 -6.34
N MET A 65 -15.34 1.43 -5.50
CA MET A 65 -14.32 2.43 -5.14
C MET A 65 -13.53 2.92 -6.36
N GLN A 66 -13.17 2.04 -7.30
CA GLN A 66 -12.52 2.48 -8.55
C GLN A 66 -13.43 3.35 -9.40
N ALA A 67 -14.73 3.07 -9.45
CA ALA A 67 -15.69 3.87 -10.20
C ALA A 67 -15.87 5.29 -9.60
N LEU A 68 -15.61 5.48 -8.30
CA LEU A 68 -15.62 6.80 -7.67
C LEU A 68 -14.43 7.67 -8.09
N ILE A 69 -13.31 7.09 -8.53
CA ILE A 69 -12.12 7.86 -8.92
C ILE A 69 -12.39 8.81 -10.10
N PRO A 70 -12.89 8.36 -11.27
CA PRO A 70 -13.20 9.27 -12.37
C PRO A 70 -14.32 10.24 -12.02
N LEU A 71 -15.29 9.85 -11.19
CA LEU A 71 -16.33 10.75 -10.68
C LEU A 71 -15.72 11.90 -9.89
N PHE A 72 -14.88 11.60 -8.89
CA PHE A 72 -14.18 12.61 -8.10
C PHE A 72 -13.16 13.39 -8.93
N GLY A 73 -12.56 12.79 -9.96
CA GLY A 73 -11.72 13.48 -10.93
C GLY A 73 -12.52 14.52 -11.73
N GLY A 74 -13.72 14.17 -12.18
CA GLY A 74 -14.65 15.11 -12.80
C GLY A 74 -15.03 16.26 -11.86
N MET A 75 -15.33 15.95 -10.59
CA MET A 75 -15.59 16.98 -9.57
C MET A 75 -14.35 17.85 -9.27
N ALA A 76 -13.16 17.27 -9.29
CA ALA A 76 -11.91 18.00 -9.11
C ALA A 76 -11.69 19.01 -10.24
N LEU A 77 -11.97 18.62 -11.48
CA LEU A 77 -11.87 19.50 -12.65
C LEU A 77 -12.98 20.56 -12.64
N ALA A 78 -14.21 20.19 -12.31
CA ALA A 78 -15.33 21.13 -12.16
C ALA A 78 -15.13 22.11 -11.00
N GLY A 79 -14.42 21.71 -9.95
CA GLY A 79 -14.05 22.55 -8.81
C GLY A 79 -13.22 23.78 -9.17
N HIS A 80 -12.55 23.79 -10.33
CA HIS A 80 -11.87 24.98 -10.85
C HIS A 80 -12.82 26.16 -11.09
N PHE A 81 -14.13 25.90 -11.24
CA PHE A 81 -15.16 26.93 -11.44
C PHE A 81 -15.78 27.48 -10.14
N TYR A 82 -15.53 26.87 -8.98
CA TYR A 82 -16.21 27.19 -7.71
C TYR A 82 -15.38 27.99 -6.70
N GLY A 83 -14.30 28.64 -7.16
CA GLY A 83 -13.50 29.56 -6.36
C GLY A 83 -12.19 28.96 -5.86
N VAL A 84 -11.16 29.79 -5.83
CA VAL A 84 -9.81 29.40 -5.41
C VAL A 84 -9.82 29.11 -3.93
N HIS A 85 -9.54 27.86 -3.61
CA HIS A 85 -9.32 27.38 -2.28
C HIS A 85 -8.18 28.16 -1.58
N PRO A 86 -8.30 28.58 -0.31
CA PRO A 86 -7.29 29.40 0.39
C PRO A 86 -5.87 28.80 0.37
N LEU A 87 -5.78 27.46 0.41
CA LEU A 87 -4.53 26.69 0.36
C LEU A 87 -4.12 26.22 -1.06
N ASN A 88 -4.84 26.57 -2.13
CA ASN A 88 -4.62 26.05 -3.50
C ASN A 88 -4.62 24.51 -3.64
N VAL A 89 -5.20 23.77 -2.68
CA VAL A 89 -5.31 22.31 -2.73
C VAL A 89 -6.72 21.92 -3.16
N ASN A 90 -6.84 21.04 -4.15
CA ASN A 90 -8.13 20.56 -4.61
C ASN A 90 -8.77 19.60 -3.58
N PRO A 91 -9.99 19.88 -3.07
CA PRO A 91 -10.61 19.11 -2.00
C PRO A 91 -10.91 17.66 -2.38
N TRP A 92 -11.09 17.37 -3.67
CA TRP A 92 -11.42 16.03 -4.18
C TRP A 92 -10.19 15.10 -4.28
N ILE A 93 -8.97 15.63 -4.17
CA ILE A 93 -7.75 14.81 -4.15
C ILE A 93 -7.77 13.81 -2.99
N LYS A 94 -8.28 14.21 -1.82
CA LYS A 94 -8.33 13.32 -0.64
C LYS A 94 -9.30 12.14 -0.87
N PRO A 95 -10.57 12.34 -1.28
CA PRO A 95 -11.44 11.26 -1.71
C PRO A 95 -10.82 10.34 -2.77
N ILE A 96 -10.15 10.88 -3.80
CA ILE A 96 -9.51 10.06 -4.85
C ILE A 96 -8.45 9.11 -4.27
N LYS A 97 -7.55 9.62 -3.41
CA LYS A 97 -6.51 8.80 -2.76
C LYS A 97 -7.11 7.72 -1.89
N PHE A 98 -8.14 8.04 -1.12
CA PHE A 98 -8.79 7.07 -0.24
C PHE A 98 -9.59 6.03 -1.02
N ALA A 99 -10.29 6.40 -2.10
CA ALA A 99 -10.98 5.45 -2.96
C ALA A 99 -10.00 4.43 -3.58
N THR A 100 -8.86 4.92 -4.09
CA THR A 100 -7.77 4.07 -4.61
C THR A 100 -7.23 3.13 -3.53
N SER A 101 -6.98 3.67 -2.34
CA SER A 101 -6.45 2.90 -1.19
C SER A 101 -7.44 1.84 -0.71
N PHE A 102 -8.73 2.18 -0.56
CA PHE A 102 -9.74 1.21 -0.13
C PHE A 102 -9.97 0.13 -1.17
N SER A 103 -9.97 0.46 -2.47
CA SER A 103 -10.11 -0.53 -3.53
C SER A 103 -9.02 -1.61 -3.41
N THR A 104 -7.76 -1.18 -3.39
CA THR A 104 -6.61 -2.09 -3.30
C THR A 104 -6.56 -2.82 -1.95
N PHE A 105 -6.93 -2.15 -0.85
CA PHE A 105 -7.04 -2.75 0.48
C PHE A 105 -8.11 -3.86 0.53
N LEU A 106 -9.31 -3.61 0.01
CA LEU A 106 -10.42 -4.59 0.02
C LEU A 106 -10.05 -5.86 -0.74
N TRP A 107 -9.43 -5.72 -1.91
CA TRP A 107 -8.96 -6.85 -2.69
C TRP A 107 -7.82 -7.61 -1.99
N THR A 108 -6.98 -6.91 -1.22
CA THR A 108 -5.85 -7.51 -0.50
C THR A 108 -6.28 -8.22 0.78
N ILE A 109 -7.19 -7.63 1.55
CA ILE A 109 -7.62 -8.16 2.85
C ILE A 109 -8.56 -9.36 2.69
N ALA A 110 -9.29 -9.45 1.58
CA ALA A 110 -10.22 -10.54 1.28
C ALA A 110 -9.58 -11.93 1.37
N PRO A 111 -8.53 -12.27 0.58
CA PRO A 111 -7.88 -13.57 0.67
C PRO A 111 -7.23 -13.79 2.05
N MET A 112 -6.71 -12.74 2.70
CA MET A 112 -6.14 -12.87 4.04
C MET A 112 -7.19 -13.27 5.08
N LEU A 113 -8.39 -12.74 4.99
CA LEU A 113 -9.49 -13.07 5.90
C LEU A 113 -10.07 -14.46 5.61
N LEU A 114 -10.15 -14.84 4.32
CA LEU A 114 -10.59 -16.18 3.89
C LEU A 114 -9.60 -17.27 4.32
N ALA A 115 -8.30 -16.95 4.35
CA ALA A 115 -7.24 -17.86 4.83
C ALA A 115 -7.31 -18.16 6.34
N LEU A 116 -8.11 -17.44 7.12
CA LEU A 116 -8.25 -17.72 8.56
C LEU A 116 -9.33 -18.78 8.83
N ARG A 117 -8.98 -19.77 9.66
CA ARG A 117 -9.88 -20.79 10.21
C ARG A 117 -10.70 -20.20 11.35
N MET A 118 -11.85 -19.64 11.01
CA MET A 118 -12.80 -19.02 11.93
C MET A 118 -14.24 -19.42 11.60
N PRO A 119 -15.15 -19.39 12.60
CA PRO A 119 -16.58 -19.52 12.37
C PRO A 119 -17.09 -18.51 11.32
N GLY A 120 -18.03 -18.95 10.47
CA GLY A 120 -18.56 -18.12 9.39
C GLY A 120 -19.18 -16.79 9.86
N TRP A 121 -19.76 -16.76 11.06
CA TRP A 121 -20.34 -15.54 11.62
C TRP A 121 -19.26 -14.49 11.98
N GLN A 122 -18.11 -14.90 12.51
CA GLN A 122 -17.00 -13.98 12.83
C GLN A 122 -16.47 -13.34 11.54
N ARG A 123 -16.28 -14.18 10.51
CA ARG A 123 -15.89 -13.72 9.18
C ARG A 123 -16.91 -12.75 8.59
N LYS A 124 -18.20 -13.06 8.72
CA LYS A 124 -19.28 -12.20 8.24
C LYS A 124 -19.26 -10.83 8.92
N ILE A 125 -19.13 -10.80 10.26
CA ILE A 125 -19.05 -9.54 11.02
C ILE A 125 -17.82 -8.73 10.60
N ALA A 126 -16.63 -9.36 10.53
CA ALA A 126 -15.41 -8.68 10.12
C ALA A 126 -15.55 -8.07 8.70
N ARG A 127 -16.13 -8.82 7.75
CA ARG A 127 -16.38 -8.34 6.39
C ARG A 127 -17.34 -7.15 6.35
N GLN A 128 -18.45 -7.26 7.08
CA GLN A 128 -19.46 -6.20 7.15
C GLN A 128 -18.92 -4.94 7.83
N ALA A 129 -18.12 -5.08 8.90
CA ALA A 129 -17.48 -3.96 9.59
C ALA A 129 -16.49 -3.21 8.69
N ILE A 130 -15.64 -3.94 7.95
CA ILE A 130 -14.72 -3.33 6.97
C ILE A 130 -15.51 -2.63 5.85
N ALA A 131 -16.52 -3.29 5.29
CA ALA A 131 -17.32 -2.73 4.20
C ALA A 131 -18.06 -1.46 4.65
N PHE A 132 -18.71 -1.51 5.81
CA PHE A 132 -19.39 -0.37 6.40
C PHE A 132 -18.43 0.78 6.66
N GLY A 133 -17.27 0.50 7.28
CA GLY A 133 -16.22 1.50 7.50
C GLY A 133 -15.77 2.19 6.22
N ALA A 134 -15.44 1.42 5.17
CA ALA A 134 -15.00 1.97 3.89
C ALA A 134 -16.08 2.83 3.21
N ILE A 135 -17.35 2.41 3.24
CA ILE A 135 -18.47 3.15 2.66
C ILE A 135 -18.68 4.47 3.41
N MET A 136 -18.78 4.41 4.73
CA MET A 136 -19.05 5.59 5.55
C MET A 136 -17.87 6.57 5.52
N GLU A 137 -16.62 6.08 5.47
CA GLU A 137 -15.44 6.92 5.26
C GLU A 137 -15.56 7.70 3.94
N MET A 138 -15.97 7.04 2.86
CA MET A 138 -16.20 7.73 1.57
C MET A 138 -17.32 8.75 1.65
N VAL A 139 -18.40 8.47 2.38
CA VAL A 139 -19.48 9.44 2.59
C VAL A 139 -18.95 10.67 3.32
N PHE A 140 -18.24 10.49 4.44
CA PHE A 140 -17.72 11.63 5.22
C PHE A 140 -16.67 12.43 4.47
N LEU A 141 -15.73 11.78 3.79
CA LEU A 141 -14.70 12.46 3.01
C LEU A 141 -15.29 13.20 1.80
N SER A 142 -16.27 12.61 1.10
CA SER A 142 -16.96 13.26 0.00
C SER A 142 -17.81 14.43 0.48
N ALA A 143 -18.48 14.30 1.62
CA ALA A 143 -19.24 15.38 2.24
C ALA A 143 -18.31 16.55 2.63
N GLN A 144 -17.13 16.27 3.20
CA GLN A 144 -16.16 17.31 3.52
C GLN A 144 -15.64 18.00 2.25
N ALA A 145 -15.32 17.23 1.21
CA ALA A 145 -14.83 17.76 -0.05
C ALA A 145 -15.89 18.64 -0.75
N TRP A 146 -17.15 18.19 -0.75
CA TRP A 146 -18.29 18.92 -1.29
C TRP A 146 -18.52 20.26 -0.57
N ARG A 147 -18.44 20.26 0.77
CA ARG A 147 -18.66 21.46 1.58
C ARG A 147 -17.58 22.52 1.36
N GLY A 148 -16.35 22.14 1.00
CA GLY A 148 -15.24 23.08 0.76
C GLY A 148 -14.84 23.92 1.99
N VAL A 149 -15.28 23.53 3.19
CA VAL A 149 -15.04 24.30 4.42
C VAL A 149 -13.67 23.98 5.01
N TYR A 150 -12.92 25.04 5.37
CA TYR A 150 -11.66 24.97 6.12
C TYR A 150 -11.81 25.65 7.47
N PHE A 151 -11.31 25.00 8.51
CA PHE A 151 -11.42 25.50 9.87
C PHE A 151 -10.41 26.61 10.11
N THR A 152 -10.89 27.83 10.29
CA THR A 152 -10.13 28.96 10.85
C THR A 152 -10.55 29.29 12.29
N GLY A 153 -11.46 28.51 12.87
CA GLY A 153 -12.01 28.68 14.21
C GLY A 153 -12.55 27.36 14.79
N ALA A 154 -13.36 27.45 15.85
CA ALA A 154 -13.93 26.26 16.50
C ALA A 154 -14.84 25.47 15.54
N PRO A 155 -14.74 24.13 15.47
CA PRO A 155 -15.55 23.32 14.58
C PRO A 155 -17.02 23.37 14.98
N THR A 156 -17.91 23.46 13.98
CA THR A 156 -19.36 23.31 14.22
C THR A 156 -19.71 21.86 14.61
N LEU A 157 -20.95 21.63 15.03
CA LEU A 157 -21.43 20.26 15.28
C LEU A 157 -21.30 19.38 14.02
N THR A 158 -21.69 19.90 12.86
CA THR A 158 -21.58 19.18 11.58
C THR A 158 -20.12 18.84 11.25
N ASP A 159 -19.19 19.76 11.49
CA ASP A 159 -17.75 19.52 11.28
C ASP A 159 -17.22 18.42 12.18
N SER A 160 -17.62 18.46 13.45
CA SER A 160 -17.26 17.46 14.44
C SER A 160 -17.80 16.08 14.08
N ILE A 161 -19.03 15.99 13.55
CA ILE A 161 -19.64 14.73 13.10
C ILE A 161 -18.86 14.16 11.91
N ILE A 162 -18.51 14.98 10.92
CA ILE A 162 -17.80 14.50 9.73
C ILE A 162 -16.38 14.04 10.09
N LEU A 163 -15.65 14.85 10.87
CA LEU A 163 -14.27 14.54 11.24
C LEU A 163 -14.18 13.30 12.15
N GLN A 164 -15.03 13.23 13.19
CA GLN A 164 -15.06 12.08 14.09
C GLN A 164 -15.66 10.85 13.41
N GLY A 165 -16.66 11.02 12.54
CA GLY A 165 -17.24 9.96 11.73
C GLY A 165 -16.18 9.27 10.89
N ALA A 166 -15.38 10.03 10.15
CA ALA A 166 -14.26 9.48 9.38
C ALA A 166 -13.23 8.76 10.29
N SER A 167 -12.81 9.42 11.37
CA SER A 167 -11.85 8.83 12.32
C SER A 167 -12.36 7.52 12.94
N ALA A 168 -13.66 7.43 13.23
CA ALA A 168 -14.30 6.23 13.77
C ALA A 168 -14.32 5.09 12.74
N MET A 169 -14.57 5.38 11.46
CA MET A 169 -14.59 4.36 10.42
C MET A 169 -13.20 3.74 10.20
N ILE A 170 -12.15 4.56 10.18
CA ILE A 170 -10.76 4.07 10.14
C ILE A 170 -10.45 3.21 11.39
N SER A 171 -10.94 3.60 12.56
CA SER A 171 -10.75 2.84 13.81
C SER A 171 -11.42 1.46 13.76
N ILE A 172 -12.60 1.34 13.14
CA ILE A 172 -13.28 0.05 12.92
C ILE A 172 -12.41 -0.87 12.06
N VAL A 173 -11.95 -0.40 10.90
CA VAL A 173 -11.08 -1.18 10.00
C VAL A 173 -9.78 -1.57 10.70
N SER A 174 -9.17 -0.63 11.42
CA SER A 174 -7.94 -0.86 12.18
C SER A 174 -8.11 -1.93 13.25
N THR A 175 -9.25 -1.94 13.95
CA THR A 175 -9.57 -2.95 14.97
C THR A 175 -9.70 -4.34 14.38
N VAL A 176 -10.37 -4.48 13.22
CA VAL A 176 -10.45 -5.76 12.52
C VAL A 176 -9.06 -6.24 12.10
N CYS A 177 -8.23 -5.35 11.53
CA CYS A 177 -6.87 -5.69 11.13
C CYS A 177 -5.96 -6.02 12.33
N LEU A 178 -6.14 -5.38 13.48
CA LEU A 178 -5.46 -5.73 14.72
C LEU A 178 -5.84 -7.15 15.17
N GLY A 179 -7.14 -7.47 15.15
CA GLY A 179 -7.63 -8.83 15.42
C GLY A 179 -7.02 -9.86 14.45
N MET A 180 -6.98 -9.55 13.15
CA MET A 180 -6.31 -10.39 12.16
C MET A 180 -4.82 -10.56 12.47
N THR A 181 -4.13 -9.48 12.83
CA THR A 181 -2.70 -9.51 13.22
C THR A 181 -2.50 -10.55 14.32
N VAL A 182 -3.26 -10.44 15.42
CA VAL A 182 -3.21 -11.36 16.55
C VAL A 182 -3.47 -12.81 16.10
N VAL A 183 -4.55 -13.06 15.34
CA VAL A 183 -4.91 -14.40 14.87
C VAL A 183 -3.83 -15.00 13.96
N TYR A 184 -3.21 -14.20 13.09
CA TYR A 184 -2.17 -14.67 12.17
C TYR A 184 -0.91 -15.18 12.89
N PHE A 185 -0.64 -14.78 14.14
CA PHE A 185 0.45 -15.35 14.94
C PHE A 185 0.13 -16.74 15.51
N PHE A 186 -1.14 -17.17 15.50
CA PHE A 186 -1.54 -18.53 15.86
C PHE A 186 -1.61 -19.43 14.61
N ASN A 187 -0.51 -20.12 14.29
CA ASN A 187 -0.40 -21.00 13.10
C ASN A 187 -1.58 -21.96 12.90
N SER A 188 -2.15 -22.51 13.99
CA SER A 188 -3.28 -23.44 13.93
C SER A 188 -4.54 -22.84 13.30
N ARG A 189 -4.66 -21.50 13.31
CA ARG A 189 -5.78 -20.72 12.77
C ARG A 189 -5.58 -20.26 11.33
N VAL A 190 -4.47 -20.61 10.67
CA VAL A 190 -4.18 -20.16 9.30
C VAL A 190 -4.22 -21.36 8.33
N ALA A 191 -5.03 -21.26 7.28
CA ALA A 191 -5.20 -22.27 6.23
C ALA A 191 -4.28 -22.00 5.02
N LEU A 192 -3.01 -21.68 5.29
CA LEU A 192 -1.96 -21.52 4.29
C LEU A 192 -0.83 -22.51 4.57
N THR A 193 -0.22 -23.05 3.52
CA THR A 193 0.92 -23.97 3.64
C THR A 193 2.26 -23.28 3.39
N ASP A 194 2.29 -22.23 2.56
CA ASP A 194 3.50 -21.48 2.26
C ASP A 194 3.89 -20.56 3.43
N LYS A 195 4.96 -20.94 4.15
CA LYS A 195 5.41 -20.17 5.32
C LYS A 195 6.05 -18.84 4.93
N THR A 196 6.46 -18.67 3.66
CA THR A 196 6.92 -17.37 3.15
C THR A 196 5.73 -16.41 3.07
N MET A 197 4.60 -16.85 2.51
CA MET A 197 3.37 -16.05 2.46
C MET A 197 2.84 -15.73 3.86
N ILE A 198 2.83 -16.70 4.78
CA ILE A 198 2.41 -16.47 6.17
C ILE A 198 3.29 -15.40 6.83
N ALA A 199 4.61 -15.50 6.66
CA ALA A 199 5.52 -14.49 7.20
C ALA A 199 5.27 -13.11 6.57
N ALA A 200 5.00 -13.06 5.26
CA ALA A 200 4.73 -11.81 4.56
C ALA A 200 3.48 -11.12 5.11
N ILE A 201 2.39 -11.87 5.32
CA ILE A 201 1.16 -11.34 5.91
C ILE A 201 1.39 -10.85 7.35
N ARG A 202 2.20 -11.55 8.15
CA ARG A 202 2.52 -11.11 9.52
C ARG A 202 3.29 -9.80 9.53
N PHE A 203 4.39 -9.71 8.78
CA PHE A 203 5.17 -8.48 8.71
C PHE A 203 4.34 -7.33 8.13
N SER A 204 3.52 -7.62 7.12
CA SER A 204 2.68 -6.61 6.49
C SER A 204 1.62 -6.05 7.44
N LEU A 205 0.96 -6.90 8.22
CA LEU A 205 -0.02 -6.50 9.23
C LEU A 205 0.64 -5.73 10.38
N VAL A 206 1.81 -6.15 10.86
CA VAL A 206 2.54 -5.42 11.91
C VAL A 206 2.97 -4.04 11.44
N ILE A 207 3.57 -3.93 10.24
CA ILE A 207 3.99 -2.63 9.69
C ILE A 207 2.76 -1.75 9.37
N PHE A 208 1.66 -2.35 8.90
CA PHE A 208 0.38 -1.67 8.72
C PHE A 208 -0.16 -1.09 10.05
N MET A 209 -0.06 -1.84 11.17
CA MET A 209 -0.42 -1.33 12.50
C MET A 209 0.47 -0.17 12.96
N ILE A 210 1.77 -0.20 12.64
CA ILE A 210 2.67 0.95 12.87
C ILE A 210 2.18 2.16 12.06
N GLY A 211 1.78 1.94 10.80
CA GLY A 211 1.17 2.98 9.97
C GLY A 211 -0.06 3.59 10.61
N ASN A 212 -0.98 2.76 11.13
CA ASN A 212 -2.15 3.24 11.86
C ASN A 212 -1.78 4.06 13.11
N ALA A 213 -0.73 3.67 13.84
CA ALA A 213 -0.24 4.44 14.97
C ALA A 213 0.32 5.82 14.55
N VAL A 214 1.04 5.91 13.43
CA VAL A 214 1.47 7.19 12.84
C VAL A 214 0.26 8.04 12.43
N GLY A 215 -0.78 7.41 11.87
CA GLY A 215 -2.06 8.06 11.56
C GLY A 215 -2.73 8.67 12.79
N GLY A 216 -2.83 7.88 13.86
CA GLY A 216 -3.35 8.33 15.16
C GLY A 216 -2.51 9.46 15.77
N TYR A 217 -1.19 9.41 15.62
CA TYR A 217 -0.29 10.47 16.07
C TYR A 217 -0.54 11.80 15.32
N MET A 218 -0.74 11.76 14.00
CA MET A 218 -1.13 12.95 13.23
C MET A 218 -2.49 13.52 13.69
N LEU A 219 -3.46 12.64 13.96
CA LEU A 219 -4.77 13.05 14.45
C LEU A 219 -4.68 13.72 15.82
N ALA A 220 -3.94 13.13 16.76
CA ALA A 220 -3.72 13.68 18.11
C ALA A 220 -3.02 15.05 18.07
N ARG A 221 -2.14 15.25 17.08
CA ARG A 221 -1.48 16.54 16.84
C ARG A 221 -2.32 17.57 16.10
N GLY A 222 -3.41 17.17 15.44
CA GLY A 222 -4.15 18.02 14.51
C GLY A 222 -3.35 18.51 13.31
N SER A 223 -2.19 17.92 13.02
CA SER A 223 -1.30 18.32 11.91
C SER A 223 -0.45 17.14 11.44
N HIS A 224 -0.08 17.17 10.16
CA HIS A 224 0.85 16.21 9.58
C HIS A 224 2.21 16.82 9.25
N THR A 225 2.27 18.15 9.15
CA THR A 225 3.48 18.92 8.90
C THR A 225 4.23 19.22 10.21
N VAL A 226 5.56 19.15 10.20
CA VAL A 226 6.42 19.41 11.37
C VAL A 226 7.41 20.52 11.04
N GLY A 227 7.50 21.54 11.90
CA GLY A 227 8.38 22.69 11.71
C GLY A 227 7.96 23.68 10.60
N ALA A 228 6.75 23.53 10.05
CA ALA A 228 6.13 24.47 9.12
C ALA A 228 4.60 24.44 9.27
N PRO A 229 3.87 25.47 8.78
CA PRO A 229 2.41 25.47 8.77
C PRO A 229 1.82 24.30 7.97
N ASP A 230 0.76 23.69 8.51
CA ASP A 230 0.07 22.57 7.86
C ASP A 230 -0.67 23.03 6.61
N GLY A 231 -0.62 22.24 5.54
CA GLY A 231 -1.23 22.60 4.25
C GLY A 231 -0.48 23.69 3.45
N GLY A 232 0.76 24.02 3.83
CA GLY A 232 1.65 24.90 3.06
C GLY A 232 2.20 24.27 1.76
N PRO A 233 3.27 24.85 1.17
CA PRO A 233 3.87 24.38 -0.08
C PRO A 233 4.22 22.89 -0.08
N GLY A 234 3.58 22.13 -0.97
CA GLY A 234 3.72 20.69 -1.04
C GLY A 234 4.03 20.16 -2.44
N MET A 235 4.45 18.90 -2.51
CA MET A 235 4.70 18.20 -3.77
C MET A 235 3.42 18.03 -4.60
N PRO A 236 3.53 17.97 -5.95
CA PRO A 236 2.39 17.68 -6.80
C PRO A 236 1.69 16.38 -6.38
N PHE A 237 0.36 16.39 -6.41
CA PHE A 237 -0.53 15.28 -6.06
C PHE A 237 -0.49 14.83 -4.59
N THR A 238 0.66 14.46 -4.02
CA THR A 238 0.76 14.00 -2.62
C THR A 238 0.53 15.13 -1.63
N ASN A 239 0.90 16.35 -2.01
CA ASN A 239 0.95 17.55 -1.19
C ASN A 239 1.89 17.43 0.02
N TRP A 240 2.84 16.50 0.00
CA TRP A 240 3.81 16.38 1.11
C TRP A 240 4.68 17.64 1.21
N SER A 241 4.89 18.14 2.42
CA SER A 241 5.60 19.39 2.67
C SER A 241 6.99 19.43 2.01
N THR A 242 7.29 20.55 1.36
CA THR A 242 8.58 20.83 0.70
C THR A 242 9.46 21.79 1.51
N ILE A 243 8.96 22.24 2.67
CA ILE A 243 9.62 23.22 3.54
C ILE A 243 9.85 22.72 4.97
N GLY A 244 9.18 21.63 5.36
CA GLY A 244 9.33 21.00 6.67
C GLY A 244 9.04 19.51 6.60
N GLY A 245 9.02 18.84 7.75
CA GLY A 245 8.73 17.41 7.86
C GLY A 245 7.28 17.08 7.54
N ASP A 246 7.04 15.89 6.96
CA ASP A 246 5.68 15.40 6.67
C ASP A 246 5.49 13.95 7.10
N LEU A 247 4.70 13.76 8.15
CA LEU A 247 4.42 12.45 8.75
C LEU A 247 3.62 11.52 7.82
N ARG A 248 2.97 12.06 6.79
CA ARG A 248 2.22 11.24 5.83
C ARG A 248 3.13 10.34 5.00
N VAL A 249 4.40 10.67 4.84
CA VAL A 249 5.36 9.82 4.11
C VAL A 249 5.51 8.48 4.83
N ALA A 250 5.85 8.54 6.13
CA ALA A 250 5.99 7.34 6.96
C ALA A 250 4.69 6.56 7.06
N HIS A 251 3.57 7.27 7.27
CA HIS A 251 2.24 6.66 7.30
C HIS A 251 1.93 5.92 5.99
N PHE A 252 2.13 6.56 4.84
CA PHE A 252 1.86 6.00 3.51
C PHE A 252 2.65 4.72 3.26
N ILE A 253 3.97 4.76 3.49
CA ILE A 253 4.82 3.57 3.31
C ILE A 253 4.35 2.44 4.22
N ALA A 254 4.05 2.74 5.48
CA ALA A 254 3.67 1.75 6.47
C ALA A 254 2.32 1.09 6.17
N ILE A 255 1.29 1.87 5.83
CA ILE A 255 -0.03 1.30 5.51
C ILE A 255 -0.01 0.50 4.20
N HIS A 256 0.90 0.81 3.27
CA HIS A 256 1.02 0.05 2.02
C HIS A 256 1.79 -1.27 2.17
N ALA A 257 2.39 -1.54 3.33
CA ALA A 257 3.03 -2.81 3.60
C ALA A 257 2.08 -4.00 3.40
N ILE A 258 0.79 -3.81 3.76
CA ILE A 258 -0.26 -4.84 3.63
C ILE A 258 -0.43 -5.35 2.20
N GLN A 259 -0.23 -4.49 1.18
CA GLN A 259 -0.20 -4.92 -0.22
C GLN A 259 1.20 -5.39 -0.65
N ILE A 260 2.24 -4.64 -0.31
CA ILE A 260 3.59 -4.82 -0.87
C ILE A 260 4.18 -6.19 -0.50
N LEU A 261 4.18 -6.58 0.78
CA LEU A 261 4.89 -7.79 1.21
C LEU A 261 4.21 -9.09 0.73
N PRO A 262 2.88 -9.25 0.79
CA PRO A 262 2.21 -10.42 0.24
C PRO A 262 2.36 -10.52 -1.28
N LEU A 263 2.27 -9.40 -2.00
CA LEU A 263 2.55 -9.37 -3.44
C LEU A 263 4.00 -9.77 -3.73
N LEU A 264 4.97 -9.31 -2.94
CA LEU A 264 6.36 -9.73 -3.07
C LEU A 264 6.52 -11.23 -2.81
N ALA A 265 5.89 -11.79 -1.78
CA ALA A 265 5.97 -13.23 -1.49
C ALA A 265 5.40 -14.07 -2.64
N TRP A 266 4.28 -13.63 -3.22
CA TRP A 266 3.72 -14.25 -4.42
C TRP A 266 4.65 -14.10 -5.63
N ALA A 267 5.17 -12.90 -5.91
CA ALA A 267 6.11 -12.65 -7.00
C ALA A 267 7.38 -13.52 -6.89
N LEU A 268 7.95 -13.64 -5.69
CA LEU A 268 9.11 -14.50 -5.42
C LEU A 268 8.80 -15.97 -5.72
N LYS A 269 7.59 -16.44 -5.43
CA LYS A 269 7.16 -17.80 -5.75
C LYS A 269 7.05 -18.02 -7.26
N GLU A 270 6.50 -17.05 -8.00
CA GLU A 270 6.32 -17.14 -9.46
C GLU A 270 7.62 -16.98 -10.25
N MET A 271 8.49 -16.07 -9.81
CA MET A 271 9.78 -15.79 -10.44
C MET A 271 10.83 -16.84 -10.10
N MET A 272 10.71 -17.49 -8.95
CA MET A 272 11.70 -18.46 -8.45
C MET A 272 11.02 -19.78 -8.01
N PRO A 273 10.31 -20.49 -8.89
CA PRO A 273 9.51 -21.66 -8.51
C PRO A 273 10.36 -22.83 -7.98
N ALA A 274 11.60 -22.97 -8.47
CA ALA A 274 12.55 -24.00 -8.03
C ALA A 274 13.42 -23.57 -6.83
N ALA A 275 13.32 -22.31 -6.36
CA ALA A 275 14.15 -21.86 -5.25
C ALA A 275 13.70 -22.47 -3.92
N PRO A 276 14.64 -22.88 -3.05
CA PRO A 276 14.32 -23.33 -1.71
C PRO A 276 13.56 -22.24 -0.93
N GLU A 277 12.62 -22.68 -0.08
CA GLU A 277 11.81 -21.77 0.74
C GLU A 277 12.66 -20.80 1.56
N VAL A 278 13.81 -21.26 2.07
CA VAL A 278 14.78 -20.45 2.84
C VAL A 278 15.23 -19.21 2.04
N ARG A 279 15.49 -19.35 0.75
CA ARG A 279 15.93 -18.23 -0.10
C ARG A 279 14.83 -17.19 -0.28
N ARG A 280 13.58 -17.62 -0.49
CA ARG A 280 12.43 -16.71 -0.59
C ARG A 280 12.16 -15.99 0.73
N LYS A 281 12.27 -16.71 1.85
CA LYS A 281 12.15 -16.11 3.19
C LYS A 281 13.22 -15.08 3.48
N LEU A 282 14.48 -15.33 3.12
CA LEU A 282 15.56 -14.37 3.30
C LEU A 282 15.31 -13.09 2.50
N ALA A 283 14.90 -13.22 1.23
CA ALA A 283 14.54 -12.07 0.40
C ALA A 283 13.36 -11.27 1.00
N LEU A 284 12.34 -11.97 1.48
CA LEU A 284 11.22 -11.35 2.18
C LEU A 284 11.66 -10.63 3.47
N TYR A 285 12.51 -11.23 4.30
CA TYR A 285 12.97 -10.61 5.53
C TYR A 285 13.83 -9.38 5.27
N ALA A 286 14.69 -9.42 4.26
CA ALA A 286 15.44 -8.26 3.81
C ALA A 286 14.49 -7.14 3.35
N ALA A 287 13.47 -7.45 2.55
CA ALA A 287 12.48 -6.48 2.10
C ALA A 287 11.65 -5.91 3.26
N SER A 288 11.21 -6.74 4.21
CA SER A 288 10.52 -6.28 5.42
C SER A 288 11.40 -5.35 6.26
N ALA A 289 12.68 -5.69 6.45
CA ALA A 289 13.62 -4.85 7.20
C ALA A 289 13.84 -3.51 6.50
N LEU A 290 14.06 -3.50 5.18
CA LEU A 290 14.19 -2.27 4.39
C LEU A 290 12.93 -1.40 4.48
N LEU A 291 11.75 -2.02 4.41
CA LEU A 291 10.48 -1.31 4.54
C LEU A 291 10.32 -0.70 5.93
N THR A 292 10.63 -1.45 6.99
CA THR A 292 10.63 -0.93 8.37
C THR A 292 11.62 0.21 8.56
N LEU A 293 12.83 0.09 8.00
CA LEU A 293 13.83 1.16 8.03
C LEU A 293 13.37 2.40 7.26
N ALA A 294 12.69 2.23 6.12
CA ALA A 294 12.11 3.35 5.38
C ALA A 294 11.02 4.07 6.18
N VAL A 295 10.13 3.32 6.85
CA VAL A 295 9.11 3.90 7.75
C VAL A 295 9.75 4.65 8.90
N ALA A 296 10.70 4.03 9.61
CA ALA A 296 11.37 4.66 10.76
C ALA A 296 12.19 5.87 10.33
N GLY A 297 12.96 5.75 9.26
CA GLY A 297 13.79 6.82 8.71
C GLY A 297 12.94 8.02 8.27
N THR A 298 11.87 7.80 7.52
CA THR A 298 10.97 8.90 7.08
C THR A 298 10.18 9.50 8.25
N PHE A 299 9.83 8.71 9.27
CA PHE A 299 9.19 9.24 10.47
C PHE A 299 10.14 10.15 11.26
N VAL A 300 11.37 9.69 11.53
CA VAL A 300 12.39 10.47 12.25
C VAL A 300 12.76 11.72 11.47
N GLN A 301 12.98 11.58 10.15
CA GLN A 301 13.26 12.69 9.25
C GLN A 301 12.15 13.76 9.31
N ALA A 302 10.89 13.36 9.28
CA ALA A 302 9.76 14.27 9.44
C ALA A 302 9.68 14.86 10.86
N ALA A 303 9.92 14.06 11.90
CA ALA A 303 9.90 14.52 13.29
C ALA A 303 10.99 15.57 13.58
N LEU A 304 12.13 15.50 12.88
CA LEU A 304 13.20 16.49 12.90
C LEU A 304 12.91 17.73 12.04
N ALA A 305 11.69 17.86 11.51
CA ALA A 305 11.25 18.97 10.67
C ALA A 305 12.02 19.12 9.33
N HIS A 306 12.71 18.09 8.87
CA HIS A 306 13.37 18.15 7.56
C HIS A 306 12.36 17.87 6.43
N PRO A 307 12.46 18.53 5.26
CA PRO A 307 11.69 18.16 4.08
C PRO A 307 12.21 16.86 3.46
N LEU A 308 11.33 16.06 2.84
CA LEU A 308 11.68 14.76 2.27
C LEU A 308 12.76 14.87 1.19
N LEU A 309 12.64 15.90 0.34
CA LEU A 309 13.60 16.22 -0.70
C LEU A 309 14.31 17.52 -0.31
N PRO A 310 15.66 17.51 -0.25
CA PRO A 310 16.42 18.75 -0.07
C PRO A 310 16.23 19.65 -1.29
N ARG A 311 16.27 20.97 -1.07
CA ARG A 311 16.23 21.98 -2.12
C ARG A 311 17.60 22.18 -2.74
#